data_AF-A0A8H5HQV4-F1
#
_entry.id   AF-A0A8H5HQV4-F1
#
_cell.length_a   1.000
_cell.length_b   1.000
_cell.length_c   1.000
_cell.angle_alpha   90.00
_cell.angle_beta   90.00
_cell.angle_gamma   90.00
#
_symmetry.space_group_name_H-M   'P 1'
#
loop_
_entity.id
_entity.type
_entity.pdbx_description
1 polymer ?
#
loop_
_entity_poly.entity_id
_entity_poly.type
_entity_poly.pdbx_seq_one_letter_code
_entity_poly.pdbx_strand_id
1 'polypeptide(L)'
;MYSILVALLSLAIFATAVPTWDGARGQISINSLVQGTSYIEAVGPIKDDQFRTTHLSLVHPGQPGNLTVLPNSRAPPLFYIFRNQLWLFNNETSIYPVNALNTTNKANFPLQLVVGNKHTGSRHGSWRWHATMLYYDQGTAGNGGLYYSCTMEDGSNGVFIFLKPSPTPPGCETMTLHSWSHTYVNQK
;
A
#
# COMPACT_ATOMS: atom_id res chain seq x y z
N MET A 1 -8.52 -44.42 40.83
CA MET A 1 -9.33 -43.19 40.64
C MET A 1 -8.48 -41.97 40.26
N TYR A 2 -7.36 -41.69 40.93
CA TYR A 2 -6.49 -40.55 40.60
C TYR A 2 -5.93 -40.53 39.17
N SER A 3 -5.57 -41.69 38.61
CA SER A 3 -4.97 -41.76 37.27
C SER A 3 -5.92 -41.35 36.14
N ILE A 4 -7.22 -41.57 36.31
CA ILE A 4 -8.25 -41.16 35.33
C ILE A 4 -8.43 -39.64 35.38
N LEU A 5 -8.34 -39.05 36.57
CA LEU A 5 -8.48 -37.61 36.76
C LEU A 5 -7.30 -36.83 36.17
N VAL A 6 -6.08 -37.37 36.29
CA VAL A 6 -4.87 -36.78 35.67
C VAL A 6 -4.90 -36.90 34.15
N ALA A 7 -5.39 -38.02 33.60
CA ALA A 7 -5.53 -38.21 32.16
C ALA A 7 -6.61 -37.29 31.53
N LEU A 8 -7.71 -37.03 32.26
CA LEU A 8 -8.73 -36.08 31.82
C LEU A 8 -8.23 -34.62 31.88
N LEU A 9 -7.42 -34.28 32.89
CA LEU A 9 -6.85 -32.93 32.99
C LEU A 9 -5.83 -32.64 31.88
N SER A 10 -5.03 -33.63 31.45
CA SER A 10 -4.03 -33.42 30.38
C SER A 10 -4.68 -33.24 29.01
N LEU A 11 -5.81 -33.90 28.73
CA LEU A 11 -6.59 -33.72 27.50
C LEU A 11 -7.21 -32.32 27.38
N ALA A 12 -7.55 -31.66 28.50
CA ALA A 12 -8.10 -30.31 28.49
C ALA A 12 -7.08 -29.23 28.07
N ILE A 13 -5.77 -29.46 28.28
CA ILE A 13 -4.72 -28.49 27.96
C ILE A 13 -4.42 -28.47 26.44
N PHE A 14 -4.69 -29.57 25.73
CA PHE A 14 -4.54 -29.61 24.26
C PHE A 14 -5.70 -28.93 23.52
N ALA A 15 -6.86 -28.74 24.17
CA ALA A 15 -8.01 -28.09 23.56
C ALA A 15 -7.92 -26.55 23.53
N THR A 16 -7.06 -25.93 24.36
CA THR A 16 -6.85 -24.47 24.37
C THR A 16 -5.69 -24.02 23.49
N ALA A 17 -5.00 -24.95 22.83
CA ALA A 17 -3.94 -24.66 21.85
C ALA A 17 -4.47 -24.68 20.41
N VAL A 18 -5.76 -24.45 20.19
CA VAL A 18 -6.21 -24.00 18.87
C VAL A 18 -5.62 -22.60 18.71
N PRO A 19 -4.74 -22.34 17.73
CA PRO A 19 -4.36 -20.97 17.45
C PRO A 19 -5.64 -20.24 17.10
N THR A 20 -6.16 -19.46 18.03
CA THR A 20 -7.21 -18.49 17.74
C THR A 20 -6.52 -17.46 16.86
N TRP A 21 -6.57 -17.71 15.55
CA TRP A 21 -6.37 -16.68 14.54
C TRP A 21 -7.51 -15.68 14.72
N ASP A 22 -7.38 -14.86 15.76
CA ASP A 22 -8.26 -13.75 16.06
C ASP A 22 -7.97 -12.70 14.97
N GLY A 23 -8.63 -12.93 13.83
CA GLY A 23 -8.31 -12.31 12.54
C GLY A 23 -9.04 -12.96 11.36
N ALA A 24 -9.56 -14.18 11.49
CA ALA A 24 -10.34 -14.84 10.43
C ALA A 24 -11.83 -14.42 10.43
N ARG A 25 -12.11 -13.12 10.32
CA ARG A 25 -13.39 -12.62 9.80
C ARG A 25 -13.14 -11.85 8.51
N GLY A 26 -12.76 -12.59 7.48
CA GLY A 26 -12.81 -12.16 6.09
C GLY A 26 -13.08 -13.40 5.27
N GLN A 27 -14.23 -13.48 4.60
CA GLN A 27 -14.57 -14.57 3.70
C GLN A 27 -13.43 -14.77 2.69
N ILE A 28 -12.69 -15.86 2.82
CA ILE A 28 -11.62 -16.21 1.88
C ILE A 28 -12.31 -16.71 0.60
N SER A 29 -12.63 -15.79 -0.30
CA SER A 29 -12.90 -16.11 -1.70
C SER A 29 -11.61 -16.69 -2.28
N ILE A 30 -11.63 -17.98 -2.62
CA ILE A 30 -10.50 -18.78 -3.11
C ILE A 30 -10.00 -18.32 -4.50
N ASN A 31 -10.62 -17.30 -5.12
CA ASN A 31 -10.39 -16.94 -6.52
C ASN A 31 -9.71 -15.57 -6.77
N SER A 32 -9.13 -14.91 -5.77
CA SER A 32 -8.12 -13.86 -6.06
C SER A 32 -6.74 -14.51 -6.08
N LEU A 33 -6.08 -14.51 -7.25
CA LEU A 33 -4.74 -15.08 -7.44
C LEU A 33 -3.70 -14.46 -6.51
N VAL A 34 -3.95 -13.26 -5.98
CA VAL A 34 -3.09 -12.59 -5.01
C VAL A 34 -3.90 -12.14 -3.79
N GLN A 35 -3.80 -12.90 -2.71
CA GLN A 35 -4.38 -12.57 -1.42
C GLN A 35 -3.84 -11.21 -0.91
N GLY A 36 -4.74 -10.38 -0.37
CA GLY A 36 -4.39 -9.07 0.20
C GLY A 36 -4.33 -7.91 -0.78
N THR A 37 -4.83 -8.09 -2.00
CA THR A 37 -5.03 -6.99 -2.97
C THR A 37 -6.11 -6.01 -2.49
N SER A 38 -5.88 -4.72 -2.70
CA SER A 38 -6.80 -3.64 -2.35
C SER A 38 -6.52 -2.40 -3.18
N TYR A 39 -7.52 -1.55 -3.39
CA TYR A 39 -7.25 -0.21 -3.91
C TYR A 39 -6.63 0.66 -2.81
N ILE A 40 -5.87 1.68 -3.22
CA ILE A 40 -5.28 2.65 -2.29
C ILE A 40 -5.96 3.99 -2.53
N GLU A 41 -6.70 4.50 -1.56
CA GLU A 41 -7.23 5.86 -1.62
C GLU A 41 -6.26 6.85 -0.96
N ALA A 42 -6.14 8.03 -1.55
CA ALA A 42 -5.36 9.13 -1.04
C ALA A 42 -6.27 10.08 -0.27
N VAL A 43 -5.84 10.46 0.93
CA VAL A 43 -6.56 11.37 1.83
C VAL A 43 -5.69 12.59 2.04
N GLY A 44 -6.14 13.73 1.51
CA GLY A 44 -5.46 15.01 1.63
C GLY A 44 -6.33 16.06 2.33
N PRO A 45 -5.83 17.29 2.49
CA PRO A 45 -6.63 18.41 2.97
C PRO A 45 -7.83 18.61 2.05
N ILE A 46 -9.02 18.72 2.65
CA ILE A 46 -10.27 18.96 1.92
C ILE A 46 -10.22 20.41 1.42
N LYS A 47 -10.10 20.58 0.10
CA LYS A 47 -10.38 21.88 -0.54
C LYS A 47 -11.89 22.00 -0.69
N ASP A 48 -12.42 23.17 -0.34
CA ASP A 48 -13.86 23.43 -0.18
C ASP A 48 -14.75 22.78 -1.25
N ASP A 49 -15.86 22.20 -0.77
CA ASP A 49 -17.04 21.74 -1.51
C ASP A 49 -16.91 20.48 -2.40
N GLN A 50 -15.82 19.70 -2.28
CA GLN A 50 -15.69 18.44 -3.03
C GLN A 50 -15.26 17.26 -2.16
N PHE A 51 -16.25 16.57 -1.58
CA PHE A 51 -16.09 15.19 -1.12
C PHE A 51 -15.84 14.28 -2.33
N ARG A 52 -14.58 14.15 -2.74
CA ARG A 52 -14.16 13.26 -3.84
C ARG A 52 -13.22 12.21 -3.29
N THR A 53 -13.53 10.94 -3.52
CA THR A 53 -12.59 9.86 -3.25
C THR A 53 -11.49 9.92 -4.29
N THR A 54 -10.24 9.92 -3.85
CA THR A 54 -9.09 9.99 -4.76
C THR A 54 -8.29 8.72 -4.62
N HIS A 55 -7.85 8.13 -5.72
CA HIS A 55 -7.17 6.85 -5.72
C HIS A 55 -5.76 6.98 -6.28
N LEU A 56 -4.82 6.25 -5.71
CA LEU A 56 -3.50 6.05 -6.28
C LEU A 56 -3.66 5.28 -7.60
N SER A 57 -3.14 5.84 -8.69
CA SER A 57 -3.29 5.27 -10.02
C SER A 57 -2.08 5.55 -10.91
N LEU A 58 -2.01 4.85 -12.03
CA LEU A 58 -1.14 5.19 -13.14
C LEU A 58 -1.75 6.32 -13.98
N VAL A 59 -0.90 7.15 -14.57
CA VAL A 59 -1.31 8.14 -15.59
C VAL A 59 -1.88 7.42 -16.83
N HIS A 60 -1.22 6.34 -17.25
CA HIS A 60 -1.64 5.48 -18.36
C HIS A 60 -1.91 4.07 -17.81
N PRO A 61 -3.19 3.69 -17.57
CA PRO A 61 -3.53 2.36 -17.08
C PRO A 61 -2.96 1.27 -17.98
N GLY A 62 -2.46 0.19 -17.39
CA GLY A 62 -1.87 -0.94 -18.14
C GLY A 62 -0.36 -0.83 -18.40
N GLN A 63 0.23 0.36 -18.27
CA GLN A 63 1.64 0.59 -18.59
C GLN A 63 2.44 1.06 -17.37
N PRO A 64 3.64 0.50 -17.13
CA PRO A 64 4.55 1.01 -16.11
C PRO A 64 4.83 2.50 -16.32
N GLY A 65 4.86 3.27 -15.23
CA GLY A 65 5.04 4.71 -15.28
C GLY A 65 4.86 5.36 -13.91
N ASN A 66 4.78 6.69 -13.92
CA ASN A 66 4.63 7.47 -12.69
C ASN A 66 3.27 7.21 -12.05
N LEU A 67 3.27 7.08 -10.73
CA LEU A 67 2.03 7.06 -9.96
C LEU A 67 1.56 8.49 -9.72
N THR A 68 0.24 8.64 -9.81
CA THR A 68 -0.50 9.88 -9.62
C THR A 68 -1.74 9.60 -8.77
N VAL A 69 -2.48 10.65 -8.42
CA VAL A 69 -3.73 10.54 -7.68
C VAL A 69 -4.86 11.03 -8.57
N LEU A 70 -5.84 10.16 -8.82
CA LEU A 70 -6.98 10.47 -9.68
C LEU A 70 -8.28 10.53 -8.86
N PRO A 71 -9.06 11.62 -8.97
CA PRO A 71 -10.37 11.70 -8.34
C PRO A 71 -11.38 10.80 -9.04
N ASN A 72 -12.25 10.15 -8.26
CA ASN A 72 -13.41 9.37 -8.73
C ASN A 72 -13.06 8.32 -9.81
N SER A 73 -11.91 7.65 -9.68
CA SER A 73 -11.56 6.56 -10.58
C SER A 73 -12.62 5.46 -10.52
N ARG A 74 -13.22 5.12 -11.67
CA ARG A 74 -14.27 4.08 -11.76
C ARG A 74 -13.74 2.67 -11.55
N ALA A 75 -12.46 2.46 -11.85
CA ALA A 75 -11.78 1.17 -11.74
C ALA A 75 -10.36 1.43 -11.21
N PRO A 76 -10.23 1.72 -9.89
CA PRO A 76 -8.92 1.99 -9.31
C PRO A 76 -8.04 0.73 -9.38
N PRO A 77 -6.72 0.89 -9.65
CA PRO A 77 -5.83 -0.24 -9.68
C PRO A 77 -5.69 -0.89 -8.30
N LEU A 78 -5.33 -2.18 -8.31
CA LEU A 78 -5.17 -2.98 -7.11
C LEU A 78 -3.70 -3.09 -6.74
N PHE A 79 -3.42 -2.93 -5.46
CA PHE A 79 -2.10 -3.00 -4.89
C PHE A 79 -2.06 -4.03 -3.76
N TYR A 80 -0.89 -4.61 -3.56
CA TYR A 80 -0.62 -5.51 -2.43
C TYR A 80 0.84 -5.41 -2.01
N ILE A 81 1.11 -5.81 -0.76
CA ILE A 81 2.48 -5.88 -0.25
C ILE A 81 2.89 -7.34 -0.14
N PHE A 82 4.02 -7.69 -0.74
CA PHE A 82 4.62 -9.01 -0.64
C PHE A 82 6.12 -8.89 -0.42
N ARG A 83 6.63 -9.54 0.64
CA ARG A 83 8.04 -9.49 1.05
C ARG A 83 8.58 -8.05 1.12
N ASN A 84 7.89 -7.19 1.85
CA ASN A 84 8.25 -5.78 2.05
C ASN A 84 8.29 -4.93 0.76
N GLN A 85 7.72 -5.42 -0.34
CA GLN A 85 7.63 -4.72 -1.61
C GLN A 85 6.17 -4.45 -1.95
N LEU A 86 5.85 -3.22 -2.36
CA LEU A 86 4.54 -2.87 -2.90
C LEU A 86 4.48 -3.25 -4.38
N TRP A 87 3.41 -3.92 -4.76
CA TRP A 87 3.15 -4.40 -6.11
C TRP A 87 1.82 -3.84 -6.61
N LEU A 88 1.81 -3.47 -7.89
CA LEU A 88 0.62 -3.19 -8.67
C LEU A 88 0.19 -4.48 -9.36
N PHE A 89 -1.05 -4.91 -9.11
CA PHE A 89 -1.71 -5.95 -9.89
C PHE A 89 -2.36 -5.31 -11.11
N ASN A 90 -1.88 -5.67 -12.30
CA ASN A 90 -2.38 -5.12 -13.55
C ASN A 90 -3.37 -6.07 -14.24
N ASN A 91 -3.03 -7.36 -14.29
CA ASN A 91 -3.89 -8.44 -14.78
C ASN A 91 -3.34 -9.80 -14.30
N GLU A 92 -3.94 -10.90 -14.75
CA GLU A 92 -3.52 -12.27 -14.39
C GLU A 92 -2.09 -12.62 -14.85
N THR A 93 -1.56 -11.92 -15.85
CA THR A 93 -0.25 -12.22 -16.46
C THR A 93 0.84 -11.24 -16.09
N SER A 94 0.51 -10.12 -15.45
CA SER A 94 1.45 -9.04 -15.15
C SER A 94 1.19 -8.41 -13.79
N ILE A 95 2.26 -8.40 -13.00
CA ILE A 95 2.40 -7.67 -11.74
C ILE A 95 3.63 -6.77 -11.87
N TYR A 96 3.53 -5.55 -11.37
CA TYR A 96 4.60 -4.57 -11.49
C TYR A 96 5.03 -4.06 -10.13
N PRO A 97 6.33 -4.02 -9.81
CA PRO A 97 6.81 -3.42 -8.57
C PRO A 97 6.61 -1.90 -8.58
N VAL A 98 6.16 -1.37 -7.43
CA VAL A 98 6.17 0.07 -7.15
C VAL A 98 7.51 0.45 -6.51
N ASN A 99 8.28 1.23 -7.24
CA ASN A 99 9.61 1.67 -6.85
C ASN A 99 9.57 3.10 -6.31
N ALA A 100 10.43 3.39 -5.33
CA ALA A 100 10.68 4.74 -4.86
C ALA A 100 12.03 5.20 -5.46
N LEU A 101 11.97 6.06 -6.48
CA LEU A 101 13.13 6.46 -7.28
C LEU A 101 13.53 7.90 -6.98
N ASN A 102 14.84 8.14 -6.85
CA ASN A 102 15.36 9.50 -6.76
C ASN A 102 15.35 10.13 -8.16
N THR A 103 14.31 10.90 -8.47
CA THR A 103 14.17 11.59 -9.76
C THR A 103 14.72 13.01 -9.73
N THR A 104 15.00 13.56 -8.55
CA THR A 104 15.36 14.98 -8.41
C THR A 104 16.87 15.25 -8.50
N ASN A 105 17.75 14.23 -8.60
CA ASN A 105 19.22 14.35 -8.69
C ASN A 105 19.88 15.26 -7.62
N LYS A 106 19.12 15.71 -6.62
CA LYS A 106 19.61 16.57 -5.55
C LYS A 106 19.79 15.71 -4.30
N ALA A 107 20.87 15.95 -3.56
CA ALA A 107 21.36 15.08 -2.48
C ALA A 107 20.41 14.91 -1.27
N ASN A 108 19.39 15.77 -1.13
CA ASN A 108 18.47 15.84 0.02
C ASN A 108 16.98 15.63 -0.34
N PHE A 109 16.65 15.08 -1.51
CA PHE A 109 15.38 15.35 -2.21
C PHE A 109 14.59 14.10 -2.65
N PRO A 110 13.29 14.26 -2.92
CA PRO A 110 12.26 13.25 -2.65
C PRO A 110 12.28 12.09 -3.62
N LEU A 111 11.86 10.93 -3.11
CA LEU A 111 11.68 9.74 -3.93
C LEU A 111 10.30 9.80 -4.58
N GLN A 112 10.26 9.68 -5.90
CA GLN A 112 9.02 9.57 -6.66
C GLN A 112 8.55 8.11 -6.71
N LEU A 113 7.26 7.90 -6.59
CA LEU A 113 6.65 6.58 -6.76
C LEU A 113 6.43 6.27 -8.23
N VAL A 114 7.07 5.21 -8.71
CA VAL A 114 7.08 4.81 -10.12
C VAL A 114 6.85 3.31 -10.21
N VAL A 115 5.88 2.90 -11.01
CA VAL A 115 5.69 1.50 -11.39
C VAL A 115 6.69 1.15 -12.47
N GLY A 116 7.49 0.11 -12.26
CA GLY A 116 8.51 -0.34 -13.21
C GLY A 116 8.30 -1.78 -13.68
N ASN A 117 9.00 -2.19 -14.74
CA ASN A 117 9.07 -3.59 -15.17
C ASN A 117 9.96 -4.47 -14.28
N LYS A 118 10.83 -3.84 -13.49
CA LYS A 118 11.80 -4.48 -12.61
C LYS A 118 11.82 -3.73 -11.30
N HIS A 119 12.19 -4.44 -10.25
CA HIS A 119 12.46 -3.82 -8.97
C HIS A 119 13.72 -2.95 -9.11
N THR A 120 13.55 -1.64 -8.96
CA THR A 120 14.60 -0.63 -9.08
C THR A 120 14.49 0.39 -7.95
N GLY A 121 15.56 1.13 -7.67
CA GLY A 121 15.60 2.08 -6.56
C GLY A 121 16.35 1.56 -5.33
N SER A 122 15.96 2.03 -4.15
CA SER A 122 16.67 1.72 -2.90
C SER A 122 16.56 0.24 -2.52
N ARG A 123 17.71 -0.44 -2.41
CA ARG A 123 17.83 -1.85 -2.00
C ARG A 123 17.36 -2.13 -0.56
N HIS A 124 17.20 -1.09 0.25
CA HIS A 124 16.87 -1.20 1.67
C HIS A 124 15.50 -0.57 1.99
N GLY A 125 14.67 -0.34 0.96
CA GLY A 125 13.29 0.09 1.13
C GLY A 125 12.39 -1.05 1.61
N SER A 126 11.43 -0.73 2.47
CA SER A 126 10.41 -1.65 2.96
C SER A 126 9.06 -0.96 2.99
N TRP A 127 8.09 -1.59 2.33
CA TRP A 127 6.68 -1.20 2.36
C TRP A 127 5.96 -1.98 3.45
N ARG A 128 5.11 -1.30 4.23
CA ARG A 128 4.23 -1.94 5.19
C ARG A 128 2.94 -1.17 5.41
N TRP A 129 1.92 -1.89 5.83
CA TRP A 129 0.70 -1.29 6.37
C TRP A 129 0.86 -1.05 7.86
N HIS A 130 0.32 0.06 8.36
CA HIS A 130 0.12 0.32 9.77
C HIS A 130 -1.31 0.83 9.98
N ALA A 131 -2.15 -0.02 10.57
CA ALA A 131 -3.60 0.07 10.43
C ALA A 131 -3.97 0.14 8.93
N THR A 132 -4.71 1.15 8.50
CA THR A 132 -5.07 1.34 7.09
C THR A 132 -4.02 2.11 6.29
N MET A 133 -3.04 2.74 6.94
CA MET A 133 -2.12 3.67 6.29
C MET A 133 -0.86 2.98 5.75
N LEU A 134 -0.45 3.35 4.55
CA LEU A 134 0.75 2.85 3.89
C LEU A 134 1.98 3.58 4.40
N TYR A 135 3.04 2.83 4.70
CA TYR A 135 4.34 3.35 5.10
C TYR A 135 5.43 2.85 4.16
N TYR A 136 6.44 3.71 3.97
CA TYR A 136 7.71 3.35 3.36
C TYR A 136 8.85 3.70 4.32
N ASP A 137 9.63 2.68 4.67
CA ASP A 137 10.83 2.81 5.49
C ASP A 137 12.06 2.48 4.64
N GLN A 138 13.15 3.22 4.85
CA GLN A 138 14.46 2.96 4.25
C GLN A 138 15.53 3.00 5.33
N GLY A 139 15.97 1.82 5.77
CA GLY A 139 16.89 1.70 6.91
C GLY A 139 16.25 2.22 8.21
N THR A 140 16.84 3.26 8.81
CA THR A 140 16.33 3.90 10.03
C THR A 140 15.44 5.11 9.76
N ALA A 141 15.27 5.50 8.50
CA ALA A 141 14.44 6.62 8.07
C ALA A 141 13.13 6.11 7.48
N GLY A 142 12.06 6.89 7.54
CA GLY A 142 10.77 6.52 6.99
C GLY A 142 9.93 7.74 6.67
N ASN A 143 8.94 7.57 5.80
CA ASN A 143 8.08 8.69 5.39
C ASN A 143 7.00 9.06 6.42
N GLY A 144 6.87 8.28 7.50
CA GLY A 144 5.84 8.49 8.53
C GLY A 144 4.41 8.39 8.01
N GLY A 145 4.21 7.72 6.86
CA GLY A 145 2.91 7.63 6.18
C GLY A 145 2.51 8.90 5.41
N LEU A 146 3.39 9.89 5.30
CA LEU A 146 3.15 11.13 4.56
C LEU A 146 3.64 11.03 3.11
N TYR A 147 2.77 11.45 2.20
CA TYR A 147 2.99 11.49 0.76
C TYR A 147 2.67 12.88 0.23
N TYR A 148 3.17 13.18 -0.96
CA TYR A 148 3.03 14.48 -1.59
C TYR A 148 2.58 14.30 -3.03
N SER A 149 1.47 14.92 -3.41
CA SER A 149 1.05 15.05 -4.80
C SER A 149 1.61 16.36 -5.33
N CYS A 150 2.53 16.31 -6.29
CA CYS A 150 3.20 17.50 -6.83
C CYS A 150 2.99 17.59 -8.33
N THR A 151 2.74 18.80 -8.83
CA THR A 151 2.74 19.08 -10.26
C THR A 151 4.18 19.15 -10.78
N MET A 152 4.47 18.40 -11.83
CA MET A 152 5.77 18.33 -12.51
C MET A 152 5.83 19.39 -13.63
N GLU A 153 7.02 19.58 -14.21
CA GLU A 153 7.27 20.59 -15.26
C GLU A 153 6.41 20.38 -16.51
N ASP A 154 6.03 19.14 -16.80
CA ASP A 154 5.14 18.77 -17.91
C ASP A 154 3.64 19.01 -17.60
N GLY A 155 3.33 19.53 -16.41
CA GLY A 155 1.96 19.76 -15.92
C GLY A 155 1.27 18.51 -15.38
N SER A 156 1.90 17.34 -15.43
CA SER A 156 1.34 16.12 -14.85
C SER A 156 1.61 16.05 -13.35
N ASN A 157 0.82 15.26 -12.62
CA ASN A 157 0.99 15.11 -11.17
C ASN A 157 1.74 13.81 -10.86
N GLY A 158 2.72 13.88 -9.97
CA GLY A 158 3.45 12.72 -9.44
C GLY A 158 3.27 12.57 -7.92
N VAL A 159 3.39 11.33 -7.43
CA VAL A 159 3.41 11.04 -5.99
C VAL A 159 4.85 10.92 -5.49
N PHE A 160 5.16 11.65 -4.42
CA PHE A 160 6.49 11.74 -3.84
C PHE A 160 6.48 11.41 -2.35
N ILE A 161 7.62 10.95 -1.84
CA ILE A 161 7.87 10.71 -0.41
C ILE A 161 9.16 11.40 0.05
N PHE A 162 9.15 11.82 1.31
CA PHE A 162 10.31 12.37 2.00
C PHE A 162 10.62 11.47 3.19
N LEU A 163 11.86 11.00 3.29
CA LEU A 163 12.31 10.12 4.38
C LEU A 163 12.69 10.86 5.66
N LYS A 164 12.80 12.19 5.56
CA LYS A 164 13.05 13.09 6.68
C LYS A 164 11.96 14.15 6.66
N PRO A 165 11.44 14.57 7.83
CA PRO A 165 10.52 15.68 7.91
C PRO A 165 11.10 16.91 7.21
N SER A 166 10.34 17.49 6.29
CA SER A 166 10.68 18.71 5.58
C SER A 166 9.41 19.55 5.38
N PRO A 167 9.53 20.88 5.23
CA PRO A 167 8.41 21.69 4.81
C PRO A 167 7.83 21.19 3.48
N THR A 168 6.50 21.32 3.31
CA THR A 168 5.83 20.99 2.06
C THR A 168 6.41 21.83 0.92
N PRO A 169 6.90 21.22 -0.18
CA PRO A 169 7.42 21.98 -1.30
C PRO A 169 6.33 22.85 -1.96
N PRO A 170 6.70 23.99 -2.56
CA PRO A 170 5.76 24.79 -3.33
C PRO A 170 5.10 23.98 -4.45
N GLY A 171 3.78 24.09 -4.60
CA GLY A 171 3.03 23.36 -5.62
C GLY A 171 2.75 21.88 -5.30
N CYS A 172 3.03 21.44 -4.07
CA CYS A 172 2.69 20.10 -3.60
C CYS A 172 1.56 20.12 -2.57
N GLU A 173 0.75 19.08 -2.57
CA GLU A 173 -0.28 18.80 -1.58
C GLU A 173 0.11 17.59 -0.75
N THR A 174 0.01 17.71 0.58
CA THR A 174 0.26 16.60 1.50
C THR A 174 -0.93 15.66 1.54
N MET A 175 -0.67 14.35 1.59
CA MET A 175 -1.70 13.34 1.71
C MET A 175 -1.18 12.10 2.42
N THR A 176 -2.09 11.27 2.90
CA THR A 176 -1.83 9.92 3.38
C THR A 176 -2.43 8.91 2.39
N LEU A 177 -1.82 7.73 2.29
CA LEU A 177 -2.30 6.66 1.42
C LEU A 177 -2.88 5.55 2.29
N HIS A 178 -4.11 5.13 1.99
CA HIS A 178 -4.87 4.22 2.83
C HIS A 178 -5.51 3.08 2.04
N SER A 179 -5.64 1.93 2.70
CA SER A 179 -6.45 0.80 2.25
C SER A 179 -7.48 0.49 3.34
N TRP A 180 -8.77 0.67 3.03
CA TRP A 180 -9.88 0.39 3.95
C TRP A 180 -10.63 -0.90 3.61
N SER A 181 -10.51 -1.38 2.37
CA SER A 181 -11.16 -2.61 1.95
C SER A 181 -10.17 -3.53 1.25
N HIS A 182 -10.10 -4.77 1.72
CA HIS A 182 -9.58 -5.85 0.91
C HIS A 182 -10.71 -6.23 -0.05
N THR A 183 -10.69 -5.66 -1.25
CA THR A 183 -11.63 -6.03 -2.29
C THR A 183 -11.32 -7.43 -2.78
N TYR A 184 -12.23 -8.36 -2.51
CA TYR A 184 -12.26 -9.64 -3.19
C TYR A 184 -12.76 -9.39 -4.61
N VAL A 185 -11.84 -9.35 -5.57
CA VAL A 185 -12.18 -9.21 -7.00
C VAL A 185 -12.91 -10.49 -7.42
N ASN A 186 -14.25 -10.49 -7.34
CA ASN A 186 -15.16 -11.36 -8.10
C ASN A 186 -16.62 -10.95 -7.80
N GLN A 187 -17.18 -10.10 -8.64
CA GLN A 187 -18.62 -10.12 -8.93
C GLN A 187 -18.80 -9.85 -10.43
N LYS A 188 -18.74 -10.92 -11.23
CA LYS A 188 -19.58 -11.16 -12.40
C LYS A 188 -19.44 -12.60 -12.85
#